data_AF-A0A1D2QMD3-F1
#
_entry.id   AF-A0A1D2QMD3-F1
#
_cell.length_a   1.000
_cell.length_b   1.000
_cell.length_c   1.000
_cell.angle_alpha   90.00
_cell.angle_beta   90.00
_cell.angle_gamma   90.00
#
_symmetry.space_group_name_H-M   'P 1'
#
loop_
_entity.id
_entity.type
_entity.pdbx_description
1 polymer ?
#
loop_
_entity_poly.entity_id
_entity_poly.type
_entity_poly.pdbx_seq_one_letter_code
_entity_poly.pdbx_strand_id
1 'polypeptide(L)' 'MPYRSDRIFSQCGYWYFRTREGMDIGPFDNRGEAVLGAKGFISFLEESQPDIVNRVTRYMGAA' A
#
# COMPACT_ATOMS: atom_id res chain seq x y z
N MET A 1 8.56 18.80 -9.62
CA MET A 1 8.75 17.62 -8.74
C MET A 1 7.38 17.04 -8.46
N PRO A 2 7.08 15.75 -8.74
CA PRO A 2 5.73 15.25 -8.55
C PRO A 2 5.47 15.09 -7.04
N TYR A 3 4.47 15.83 -6.56
CA TYR A 3 3.97 15.79 -5.20
C TYR A 3 3.46 14.37 -4.93
N ARG A 4 4.21 13.58 -4.14
CA ARG A 4 3.89 12.17 -3.84
C ARG A 4 2.75 12.05 -2.82
N SER A 5 1.58 12.64 -3.09
CA SER A 5 0.54 12.78 -2.06
C SER A 5 -0.79 12.08 -2.28
N ASP A 6 -1.07 11.45 -3.42
CA ASP A 6 -2.38 10.80 -3.66
C ASP A 6 -2.37 9.27 -3.53
N ARG A 7 -1.54 8.72 -2.62
CA ARG A 7 -1.58 7.28 -2.31
C ARG A 7 -2.30 6.96 -1.03
N ILE A 8 -2.78 7.95 -0.29
CA ILE A 8 -3.62 7.76 0.89
C ILE A 8 -4.95 8.42 0.59
N PHE A 9 -6.04 7.66 0.58
CA PHE A 9 -7.36 8.16 0.24
C PHE A 9 -8.43 7.54 1.14
N SER A 10 -9.61 8.15 1.19
CA SER A 10 -10.74 7.63 1.95
C SER A 10 -11.91 7.27 1.04
N GLN A 11 -12.57 6.15 1.29
CA GLN A 11 -13.77 5.70 0.60
C GLN A 11 -14.74 5.09 1.60
N CYS A 12 -16.02 5.45 1.52
CA CYS A 12 -17.08 4.91 2.39
C CYS A 12 -16.80 5.00 3.90
N GLY A 13 -16.11 6.06 4.35
CA GLY A 13 -15.77 6.27 5.76
C GLY A 13 -14.49 5.57 6.23
N TYR A 14 -13.83 4.81 5.37
CA TYR A 14 -12.56 4.13 5.67
C TYR A 14 -11.40 4.74 4.88
N TRP A 15 -10.20 4.54 5.40
CA TRP A 15 -8.96 4.97 4.78
C TRP A 15 -8.25 3.80 4.10
N TYR A 16 -7.54 4.11 3.03
CA TYR A 16 -6.84 3.16 2.19
C TYR A 16 -5.51 3.76 1.74
N PHE A 17 -4.59 2.90 1.33
CA PHE A 17 -3.46 3.33 0.52
C PHE A 17 -3.34 2.56 -0.78
N ARG A 18 -2.96 3.26 -1.85
CA ARG A 18 -2.79 2.69 -3.19
C ARG A 18 -1.32 2.36 -3.47
N THR A 19 -1.04 1.12 -3.84
CA THR A 19 0.29 0.68 -4.28
C THR A 19 0.59 1.19 -5.70
N ARG A 20 1.82 1.00 -6.20
CA ARG A 20 2.17 1.48 -7.56
C ARG A 20 1.49 0.67 -8.65
N GLU A 21 1.10 -0.54 -8.30
CA GLU A 21 0.50 -1.57 -9.14
C GLU A 21 -1.02 -1.39 -9.25
N GLY A 22 -1.60 -0.45 -8.49
CA GLY A 22 -3.03 -0.13 -8.53
C GLY A 22 -3.86 -0.81 -7.45
N MET A 23 -3.23 -1.57 -6.55
CA MET A 23 -3.93 -2.23 -5.44
C MET A 23 -4.24 -1.24 -4.32
N ASP A 24 -5.48 -1.26 -3.86
CA ASP A 24 -5.94 -0.51 -2.71
C ASP A 24 -5.90 -1.38 -1.47
N ILE A 25 -5.09 -0.98 -0.49
CA ILE A 25 -4.88 -1.69 0.77
C ILE A 25 -5.61 -0.95 1.89
N GLY A 26 -6.40 -1.69 2.64
CA GLY A 26 -7.28 -1.22 3.72
C GLY A 26 -8.38 -2.25 3.95
N PRO A 27 -9.51 -1.89 4.59
CA PRO A 27 -9.82 -0.59 5.18
C PRO A 27 -9.03 -0.31 6.46
N PHE A 28 -8.78 0.98 6.71
CA PHE A 28 -8.26 1.51 7.96
C PHE A 28 -9.25 2.50 8.58
N ASP A 29 -9.27 2.62 9.90
CA ASP A 29 -10.26 3.47 10.58
C ASP A 29 -9.92 4.96 10.46
N ASN A 30 -8.63 5.27 10.32
CA ASN A 30 -8.16 6.65 10.17
C ASN A 30 -6.96 6.77 9.22
N ARG A 31 -6.71 8.01 8.79
CA ARG A 31 -5.59 8.35 7.89
C ARG A 31 -4.23 7.93 8.45
N GLY A 32 -4.05 8.03 9.76
CA GLY A 32 -2.79 7.70 10.43
C GLY A 32 -2.44 6.23 10.28
N GLU A 33 -3.43 5.35 10.48
CA GLU A 33 -3.30 3.91 10.27
C GLU A 33 -2.97 3.56 8.83
N ALA A 34 -3.65 4.17 7.85
CA ALA A 34 -3.32 3.95 6.44
C ALA A 34 -1.88 4.38 6.09
N VAL A 35 -1.40 5.48 6.68
CA VAL A 35 0.01 5.93 6.52
C VAL A 35 0.98 4.97 7.19
N LEU A 36 0.68 4.50 8.40
CA LEU A 36 1.51 3.53 9.12
C LEU A 36 1.56 2.18 8.38
N GLY A 37 0.41 1.70 7.90
CA GLY A 37 0.29 0.50 7.08
C GLY A 37 1.12 0.61 5.79
N ALA A 38 1.05 1.75 5.10
CA ALA A 38 1.87 1.99 3.92
C ALA A 38 3.38 1.95 4.21
N LYS A 39 3.82 2.51 5.34
CA LYS A 39 5.23 2.45 5.77
C LYS A 39 5.64 1.02 6.11
N GLY A 40 4.84 0.31 6.91
CA GLY A 40 5.11 -1.08 7.28
C GLY A 40 5.14 -2.01 6.06
N PHE A 41 4.27 -1.76 5.08
CA PHE A 41 4.28 -2.50 3.82
C PHE A 41 5.57 -2.29 3.02
N ILE A 42 6.09 -1.05 2.94
CA ILE A 42 7.38 -0.77 2.29
C ILE A 42 8.51 -1.48 3.04
N SER A 43 8.57 -1.35 4.37
CA SER A 43 9.59 -2.01 5.19
C SER A 43 9.56 -3.52 5.03
N PHE A 44 8.37 -4.13 4.98
CA PHE A 44 8.22 -5.55 4.70
C PHE A 44 8.82 -5.94 3.34
N LEU A 45 8.56 -5.17 2.28
CA LEU A 45 9.12 -5.46 0.96
C LEU A 45 10.65 -5.30 0.91
N GLU A 46 11.20 -4.34 1.65
CA GLU A 46 12.65 -4.10 1.72
C GLU A 46 13.39 -5.19 2.49
N GLU A 47 12.79 -5.73 3.55
CA GLU A 47 13.39 -6.79 4.40
C GLU A 47 13.08 -8.21 3.89
N SER A 48 12.08 -8.35 3.03
CA SER A 48 11.66 -9.65 2.50
C SER A 48 12.66 -10.24 1.51
N GLN A 49 12.72 -11.58 1.50
CA GLN A 49 13.44 -12.31 0.47
C GLN A 49 12.86 -12.00 -0.93
N PRO A 50 13.70 -11.96 -1.98
CA PRO A 50 13.27 -11.59 -3.32
C PRO A 50 12.13 -12.47 -3.86
N ASP A 51 12.08 -13.75 -3.47
CA ASP A 51 10.99 -14.66 -3.84
C ASP A 51 9.64 -14.23 -3.27
N ILE A 52 9.61 -13.71 -2.05
CA ILE A 52 8.39 -13.21 -1.40
C ILE A 52 7.93 -11.94 -2.10
N VAL A 53 8.85 -11.01 -2.36
CA VAL A 53 8.56 -9.77 -3.10
C VAL A 53 7.98 -10.08 -4.47
N ASN A 54 8.61 -10.99 -5.24
CA ASN A 54 8.11 -11.40 -6.55
C ASN A 54 6.68 -11.97 -6.52
N ARG A 55 6.36 -12.76 -5.49
CA ARG A 55 5.00 -13.31 -5.31
C ARG A 55 4.03 -12.18 -5.00
N VAL A 56 4.34 -11.31 -4.04
CA VAL A 56 3.50 -10.17 -3.67
C VAL A 56 3.25 -9.27 -4.87
N THR A 57 4.29 -8.89 -5.62
CA THR A 57 4.17 -8.07 -6.83
C THR A 57 3.30 -8.75 -7.90
N ARG A 58 3.42 -10.08 -8.09
CA ARG A 58 2.56 -10.81 -9.03
C ARG A 58 1.09 -10.78 -8.60
N TYR A 59 0.80 -10.96 -7.32
CA TYR A 59 -0.58 -10.85 -6.81
C TYR A 59 -1.12 -9.42 -6.99
N MET A 60 -0.26 -8.41 -6.86
CA MET A 60 -0.64 -7.01 -6.99
C MET A 60 -0.90 -6.56 -8.42
N GLY A 61 -0.18 -7.09 -9.41
CA GLY A 61 -0.37 -6.74 -10.82
C GLY A 61 -1.46 -7.53 -11.55
N ALA A 62 -2.07 -8.52 -10.90
CA ALA A 62 -3.12 -9.37 -11.48
C ALA A 62 -4.55 -8.96 -11.07
N ALA A 63 -4.70 -7.89 -10.28
CA ALA A 63 -5.96 -7.40 -9.74
C ALA A 63 -6.51 -6.21 -10.53
#